data_AF-L0IGG1-F1
#
_entry.id   AF-L0IGG1-F1
#
_cell.length_a   1.000
_cell.length_b   1.000
_cell.length_c   1.000
_cell.angle_alpha   90.00
_cell.angle_beta   90.00
_cell.angle_gamma   90.00
#
_symmetry.space_group_name_H-M   'P 1'
#
loop_
_entity.id
_entity.type
_entity.pdbx_description
1 polymer ?
#
loop_
_entity_poly.entity_id
_entity_poly.type
_entity_poly.pdbx_seq_one_letter_code
_entity_poly.pdbx_strand_id
1 'polypeptide(L)'
;MNRRTVLAALASGSGAGAAGCLTDGDDPDDPGENSTDDPPTEGVSGETCGPASESLADRLTDEPGDGESCPSDPEVSLAVENAREEKAAVAVTVNTPGGEDDPALDERYDLDPGEHVVESSGVPTTGDVTVTVSSDDGTEDEWTASWDERSCKRHGIVIDRDGIEVGYVDPLSGPVDTQHDCYAGDGAPIRVANRGQARTVSIIVDDRCSGDRTEAELDIDADDVETVNDALVNGGIFEVTVDPEDGTSDTYDFDEECWGLSVEITDDGAVEIRRTEID
;
A
#
# COMPACT_ATOMS: atom_id res chain seq x y z
N MET A 1 18.24 3.02 -22.71
CA MET A 1 17.69 1.68 -22.97
C MET A 1 16.29 1.71 -22.38
N ASN A 2 15.27 1.53 -23.21
CA ASN A 2 13.86 1.69 -22.82
C ASN A 2 13.44 0.48 -21.97
N ARG A 3 13.14 0.69 -20.68
CA ARG A 3 12.45 -0.29 -19.83
C ARG A 3 10.95 -0.11 -20.07
N ARG A 4 10.33 -1.14 -20.64
CA ARG A 4 8.87 -1.25 -20.78
C ARG A 4 8.37 -1.93 -19.51
N THR A 5 7.67 -1.19 -18.67
CA THR A 5 6.81 -1.74 -17.61
C THR A 5 5.69 -2.52 -18.27
N VAL A 6 5.48 -3.76 -17.84
CA VAL A 6 4.37 -4.61 -18.27
C VAL A 6 3.27 -4.42 -17.24
N LEU A 7 2.21 -3.70 -17.62
CA LEU A 7 0.96 -3.63 -16.87
C LEU A 7 0.16 -4.91 -17.12
N ALA A 8 -0.16 -5.65 -16.05
CA ALA A 8 -1.19 -6.67 -16.06
C ALA A 8 -2.38 -6.16 -15.24
N ALA A 9 -3.38 -5.62 -15.92
CA ALA A 9 -4.69 -5.35 -15.36
C ALA A 9 -5.52 -6.65 -15.37
N LEU A 10 -6.08 -7.04 -14.23
CA LEU A 10 -7.08 -8.10 -14.14
C LEU A 10 -8.42 -7.51 -13.73
N ALA A 11 -9.41 -7.75 -14.58
CA ALA A 11 -10.78 -7.29 -14.45
C ALA A 11 -11.58 -8.18 -13.47
N SER A 12 -12.16 -7.57 -12.45
CA SER A 12 -13.16 -8.18 -11.57
C SER A 12 -14.56 -7.96 -12.14
N GLY A 13 -15.12 -9.02 -12.75
CA GLY A 13 -16.49 -9.06 -13.22
C GLY A 13 -17.34 -9.99 -12.37
N SER A 14 -18.13 -9.45 -11.46
CA SER A 14 -19.11 -10.21 -10.66
C SER A 14 -20.52 -9.70 -10.92
N GLY A 15 -21.20 -10.34 -11.88
CA GLY A 15 -22.64 -10.19 -12.09
C GLY A 15 -23.42 -11.18 -11.23
N ALA A 16 -24.07 -10.72 -10.17
CA ALA A 16 -24.99 -11.52 -9.37
C ALA A 16 -26.38 -11.55 -10.04
N GLY A 17 -26.79 -12.74 -10.50
CA GLY A 17 -28.13 -13.02 -11.00
C GLY A 17 -29.11 -13.25 -9.84
N ALA A 18 -30.17 -12.46 -9.82
CA ALA A 18 -31.33 -12.66 -8.96
C ALA A 18 -32.21 -13.82 -9.47
N ALA A 19 -32.62 -14.72 -8.57
CA ALA A 19 -33.81 -15.55 -8.73
C ALA A 19 -34.38 -15.91 -7.35
N GLY A 20 -35.63 -15.49 -7.09
CA GLY A 20 -36.37 -15.86 -5.88
C GLY A 20 -37.18 -17.14 -6.04
N CYS A 21 -37.70 -17.66 -4.92
CA CYS A 21 -39.11 -18.03 -4.66
C CYS A 21 -39.26 -18.86 -3.36
N LEU A 22 -40.03 -18.29 -2.41
CA LEU A 22 -41.03 -18.84 -1.48
C LEU A 22 -41.19 -20.38 -1.33
N THR A 23 -41.34 -20.89 -0.09
CA THR A 23 -42.62 -21.46 0.46
C THR A 23 -42.50 -22.05 1.88
N ASP A 24 -43.66 -22.06 2.56
CA ASP A 24 -44.08 -22.39 3.93
C ASP A 24 -43.82 -23.80 4.53
N GLY A 25 -43.90 -23.92 5.87
CA GLY A 25 -44.70 -24.99 6.53
C GLY A 25 -44.09 -25.81 7.70
N ASP A 26 -44.63 -25.58 8.91
CA ASP A 26 -44.97 -26.49 10.05
C ASP A 26 -43.98 -27.53 10.69
N ASP A 27 -43.61 -27.25 11.96
CA ASP A 27 -43.77 -28.03 13.25
C ASP A 27 -43.24 -29.51 13.41
N PRO A 28 -43.18 -30.12 14.63
CA PRO A 28 -41.96 -30.37 15.42
C PRO A 28 -41.64 -31.88 15.71
N ASP A 29 -40.61 -32.11 16.54
CA ASP A 29 -40.18 -33.36 17.22
C ASP A 29 -39.27 -34.37 16.44
N ASP A 30 -37.95 -34.36 16.72
CA ASP A 30 -37.16 -35.58 17.04
C ASP A 30 -35.80 -35.21 17.68
N PRO A 31 -35.33 -35.87 18.77
CA PRO A 31 -34.07 -35.59 19.42
C PRO A 31 -32.95 -36.49 18.88
N GLY A 32 -31.78 -35.91 18.60
CA GLY A 32 -30.62 -36.68 18.16
C GLY A 32 -29.33 -35.90 18.27
N GLU A 33 -28.52 -36.27 19.27
CA GLU A 33 -27.11 -35.90 19.35
C GLU A 33 -26.37 -36.46 18.13
N ASN A 34 -25.67 -35.60 17.37
CA ASN A 34 -24.47 -36.01 16.66
C ASN A 34 -23.56 -34.80 16.41
N SER A 35 -22.60 -34.62 17.30
CA SER A 35 -21.42 -33.77 17.08
C SER A 35 -20.57 -34.37 15.96
N THR A 36 -20.47 -33.67 14.83
CA THR A 36 -19.44 -33.90 13.81
C THR A 36 -19.18 -32.59 13.07
N ASP A 37 -18.03 -32.00 13.40
CA ASP A 37 -17.10 -31.29 12.51
C ASP A 37 -17.69 -30.29 11.51
N ASP A 38 -18.00 -29.08 11.99
CA ASP A 38 -17.80 -27.87 11.19
C ASP A 38 -16.28 -27.60 11.11
N PRO A 39 -15.71 -27.26 9.94
CA PRO A 39 -14.37 -26.71 9.90
C PRO A 39 -14.38 -25.40 10.72
N PRO A 40 -13.33 -25.10 11.50
CA PRO A 40 -13.26 -23.80 12.14
C PRO A 40 -13.04 -22.77 11.04
N THR A 41 -14.11 -22.14 10.55
CA THR A 41 -14.03 -20.74 10.12
C THR A 41 -13.96 -19.89 11.38
N GLU A 42 -12.86 -20.04 12.11
CA GLU A 42 -12.41 -19.00 13.02
C GLU A 42 -11.79 -17.94 12.13
N GLY A 43 -12.63 -17.01 11.65
CA GLY A 43 -12.14 -15.69 11.33
C GLY A 43 -11.39 -15.20 12.56
N VAL A 44 -10.09 -14.96 12.40
CA VAL A 44 -9.25 -14.47 13.47
C VAL A 44 -9.83 -13.13 13.91
N SER A 45 -10.52 -13.18 15.05
CA SER A 45 -11.21 -12.05 15.62
C SER A 45 -10.22 -11.29 16.47
N GLY A 46 -9.53 -10.33 15.85
CA GLY A 46 -8.76 -9.33 16.60
C GLY A 46 -7.51 -8.76 15.95
N GLU A 47 -7.09 -9.22 14.77
CA GLU A 47 -5.97 -8.58 14.07
C GLU A 47 -6.49 -7.31 13.38
N THR A 48 -5.96 -6.15 13.81
CA THR A 48 -6.08 -4.90 13.06
C THR A 48 -5.37 -5.10 11.73
N CYS A 49 -5.93 -4.58 10.64
CA CYS A 49 -5.43 -4.85 9.29
C CYS A 49 -4.13 -4.12 8.89
N GLY A 50 -3.39 -3.65 9.90
CA GLY A 50 -2.26 -2.76 9.75
C GLY A 50 -2.66 -1.36 9.24
N PRO A 51 -1.78 -0.37 9.40
CA PRO A 51 -2.00 1.01 8.97
C PRO A 51 -2.09 1.17 7.45
N ALA A 52 -1.63 0.22 6.63
CA ALA A 52 -1.81 0.30 5.18
C ALA A 52 -3.26 0.06 4.74
N SER A 53 -4.08 -0.57 5.60
CA SER A 53 -5.52 -0.73 5.36
C SER A 53 -6.34 0.50 5.72
N GLU A 54 -5.74 1.46 6.44
CA GLU A 54 -6.39 2.69 6.86
C GLU A 54 -6.38 3.72 5.72
N SER A 55 -7.46 4.49 5.61
CA SER A 55 -7.49 5.61 4.68
C SER A 55 -6.38 6.62 5.01
N LEU A 56 -5.95 7.42 4.04
CA LEU A 56 -5.04 8.52 4.31
C LEU A 56 -5.66 9.48 5.33
N ALA A 57 -6.97 9.72 5.27
CA ALA A 57 -7.70 10.57 6.21
C ALA A 57 -7.54 10.11 7.66
N ASP A 58 -7.66 8.81 7.91
CA ASP A 58 -7.50 8.25 9.26
C ASP A 58 -6.06 8.36 9.78
N ARG A 59 -5.08 8.49 8.88
CA ARG A 59 -3.65 8.62 9.18
C ARG A 59 -3.16 10.07 9.23
N LEU A 60 -3.98 11.04 8.82
CA LEU A 60 -3.61 12.45 8.89
C LEU A 60 -3.51 12.90 10.34
N THR A 61 -2.45 13.64 10.64
CA THR A 61 -2.28 14.36 11.90
C THR A 61 -2.03 15.83 11.64
N ASP A 62 -2.55 16.66 12.55
CA ASP A 62 -2.23 18.09 12.63
C ASP A 62 -0.84 18.35 13.23
N GLU A 63 -0.18 17.32 13.76
CA GLU A 63 1.11 17.45 14.44
C GLU A 63 2.28 17.36 13.44
N PRO A 64 2.98 18.48 13.12
CA PRO A 64 4.11 18.48 12.20
C PRO A 64 5.32 17.67 12.72
N GLY A 65 5.33 17.31 14.00
CA GLY A 65 6.48 16.69 14.67
C GLY A 65 7.57 17.70 15.06
N ASP A 66 8.69 17.19 15.56
CA ASP A 66 9.79 18.02 16.06
C ASP A 66 10.62 18.58 14.89
N GLY A 67 10.24 19.74 14.33
CA GLY A 67 10.96 20.40 13.23
C GLY A 67 12.44 20.77 13.48
N GLU A 68 12.98 20.50 14.68
CA GLU A 68 14.40 20.63 15.04
C GLU A 68 15.26 19.45 14.57
N SER A 69 14.68 18.25 14.36
CA SER A 69 15.39 17.08 13.82
C SER A 69 15.47 17.08 12.29
N CYS A 70 14.70 17.95 11.64
CA CYS A 70 14.70 18.12 10.19
C CYS A 70 16.08 18.54 9.66
N PRO A 71 16.66 17.80 8.70
CA PRO A 71 17.88 18.23 8.03
C PRO A 71 17.67 19.59 7.34
N SER A 72 18.76 20.26 6.97
CA SER A 72 18.68 21.63 6.43
C SER A 72 17.94 21.73 5.09
N ASP A 73 17.84 20.62 4.35
CA ASP A 73 17.21 20.51 3.04
C ASP A 73 16.52 19.14 2.95
N PRO A 74 15.39 18.94 3.65
CA PRO A 74 14.68 17.67 3.63
C PRO A 74 13.87 17.54 2.34
N GLU A 75 13.86 16.34 1.77
CA GLU A 75 12.97 15.99 0.67
C GLU A 75 11.69 15.40 1.29
N VAL A 76 10.61 16.19 1.29
CA VAL A 76 9.31 15.72 1.80
C VAL A 76 8.52 15.07 0.67
N SER A 77 7.97 13.90 0.95
CA SER A 77 7.03 13.20 0.07
C SER A 77 5.60 13.70 0.28
N LEU A 78 4.75 13.47 -0.71
CA LEU A 78 3.33 13.84 -0.69
C LEU A 78 2.47 12.62 -0.98
N ALA A 79 1.44 12.39 -0.17
CA ALA A 79 0.34 11.49 -0.49
C ALA A 79 -0.91 12.30 -0.86
N VAL A 80 -1.60 11.88 -1.91
CA VAL A 80 -2.89 12.46 -2.31
C VAL A 80 -3.90 11.33 -2.42
N GLU A 81 -5.03 11.44 -1.72
CA GLU A 81 -6.11 10.47 -1.74
C GLU A 81 -7.42 11.08 -2.25
N ASN A 82 -8.12 10.32 -3.10
CA ASN A 82 -9.51 10.60 -3.45
C ASN A 82 -10.45 9.80 -2.54
N ALA A 83 -10.93 10.42 -1.46
CA ALA A 83 -11.89 9.81 -0.53
C ALA A 83 -13.35 9.85 -1.05
N ARG A 84 -13.57 10.40 -2.25
CA ARG A 84 -14.90 10.45 -2.88
C ARG A 84 -15.33 9.07 -3.37
N GLU A 85 -16.64 8.92 -3.52
CA GLU A 85 -17.24 7.71 -4.13
C GLU A 85 -17.15 7.71 -5.66
N GLU A 86 -16.66 8.81 -6.25
CA GLU A 86 -16.52 9.03 -7.69
C GLU A 86 -15.07 9.28 -8.10
N LYS A 87 -14.77 9.01 -9.36
CA LYS A 87 -13.47 9.35 -9.97
C LYS A 87 -13.25 10.86 -9.94
N ALA A 88 -12.03 11.29 -9.67
CA ALA A 88 -11.63 12.68 -9.61
C ALA A 88 -10.42 12.95 -10.51
N ALA A 89 -10.52 13.95 -11.38
CA ALA A 89 -9.34 14.52 -12.03
C ALA A 89 -8.85 15.69 -11.17
N VAL A 90 -7.68 15.52 -10.55
CA VAL A 90 -7.14 16.40 -9.51
C VAL A 90 -5.92 17.13 -10.04
N ALA A 91 -5.85 18.44 -9.88
CA ALA A 91 -4.64 19.22 -10.02
C ALA A 91 -4.19 19.72 -8.64
N VAL A 92 -2.95 19.49 -8.27
CA VAL A 92 -2.35 19.94 -7.01
C VAL A 92 -1.22 20.89 -7.31
N THR A 93 -1.28 22.07 -6.70
CA THR A 93 -0.20 23.07 -6.75
C THR A 93 0.26 23.37 -5.33
N VAL A 94 1.57 23.28 -5.09
CA VAL A 94 2.19 23.67 -3.80
C VAL A 94 3.15 24.80 -4.03
N ASN A 95 2.97 25.90 -3.30
CA ASN A 95 3.85 27.05 -3.32
C ASN A 95 4.68 27.14 -2.05
N THR A 96 5.96 27.49 -2.18
CA THR A 96 6.76 27.85 -1.01
C THR A 96 6.28 29.21 -0.47
N PRO A 97 6.13 29.38 0.86
CA PRO A 97 5.64 30.63 1.42
C PRO A 97 6.53 31.82 1.01
N GLY A 98 5.93 32.80 0.33
CA GLY A 98 6.64 33.99 -0.15
C GLY A 98 7.52 33.80 -1.39
N GLY A 99 7.44 32.65 -2.08
CA GLY A 99 8.01 32.44 -3.40
C GLY A 99 7.19 33.16 -4.48
N GLU A 100 7.84 33.83 -5.43
CA GLU A 100 7.15 34.72 -6.39
C GLU A 100 7.10 34.21 -7.83
N ASP A 101 7.82 33.13 -8.19
CA ASP A 101 8.07 32.85 -9.62
C ASP A 101 7.68 31.44 -10.13
N ASP A 102 7.77 30.35 -9.34
CA ASP A 102 7.33 29.01 -9.76
C ASP A 102 6.82 28.19 -8.56
N PRO A 103 5.77 27.35 -8.73
CA PRO A 103 5.33 26.45 -7.67
C PRO A 103 6.40 25.38 -7.42
N ALA A 104 6.52 24.95 -6.17
CA ALA A 104 7.41 23.86 -5.79
C ALA A 104 6.90 22.51 -6.35
N LEU A 105 5.58 22.38 -6.50
CA LEU A 105 4.91 21.24 -7.13
C LEU A 105 3.71 21.73 -7.95
N ASP A 106 3.53 21.18 -9.16
CA ASP A 106 2.36 21.41 -10.03
C ASP A 106 2.07 20.11 -10.80
N GLU A 107 1.20 19.27 -10.24
CA GLU A 107 0.94 17.92 -10.73
C GLU A 107 -0.54 17.63 -10.95
N ARG A 108 -0.83 16.60 -11.77
CA ARG A 108 -2.20 16.17 -12.08
C ARG A 108 -2.36 14.66 -11.94
N TYR A 109 -3.48 14.25 -11.35
CA TYR A 109 -3.83 12.86 -11.06
C TYR A 109 -5.25 12.54 -11.52
N ASP A 110 -5.45 11.35 -12.07
CA ASP A 110 -6.77 10.81 -12.42
C ASP A 110 -7.11 9.67 -11.44
N LEU A 111 -7.68 10.01 -10.28
CA LEU A 111 -7.86 9.08 -9.16
C LEU A 111 -9.23 8.42 -9.20
N ASP A 112 -9.26 7.09 -9.13
CA ASP A 112 -10.47 6.30 -8.89
C ASP A 112 -10.95 6.45 -7.42
N PRO A 113 -12.19 6.04 -7.09
CA PRO A 113 -12.69 6.11 -5.71
C PRO A 113 -11.81 5.31 -4.74
N GLY A 114 -11.33 5.96 -3.66
CA GLY A 114 -10.44 5.37 -2.67
C GLY A 114 -8.99 5.16 -3.14
N GLU A 115 -8.64 5.60 -4.35
CA GLU A 115 -7.27 5.55 -4.83
C GLU A 115 -6.44 6.67 -4.18
N HIS A 116 -5.21 6.33 -3.81
CA HIS A 116 -4.20 7.31 -3.44
C HIS A 116 -2.94 7.15 -4.28
N VAL A 117 -2.20 8.24 -4.40
CA VAL A 117 -0.90 8.32 -5.07
C VAL A 117 0.14 8.84 -4.09
N VAL A 118 1.35 8.33 -4.19
CA VAL A 118 2.51 8.77 -3.39
C VAL A 118 3.55 9.36 -4.32
N GLU A 119 3.78 10.67 -4.17
CA GLU A 119 4.87 11.38 -4.80
C GLU A 119 6.08 11.39 -3.87
N SER A 120 7.19 10.79 -4.32
CA SER A 120 8.34 10.47 -3.49
C SER A 120 9.32 11.63 -3.27
N SER A 121 9.16 12.78 -3.93
CA SER A 121 10.02 13.94 -3.70
C SER A 121 9.42 15.25 -4.21
N GLY A 122 9.92 16.37 -3.69
CA GLY A 122 9.72 17.70 -4.30
C GLY A 122 8.76 18.64 -3.57
N VAL A 123 8.23 18.26 -2.40
CA VAL A 123 7.36 19.14 -1.63
C VAL A 123 8.16 19.89 -0.56
N PRO A 124 7.93 21.20 -0.37
CA PRO A 124 8.59 21.96 0.69
C PRO A 124 8.05 21.57 2.07
N THR A 125 8.88 21.72 3.11
CA THR A 125 8.51 21.46 4.52
C THR A 125 7.39 22.34 5.08
N THR A 126 7.07 23.42 4.36
CA THR A 126 5.95 24.34 4.60
C THR A 126 5.46 24.81 3.24
N GLY A 127 4.16 25.06 3.09
CA GLY A 127 3.64 25.48 1.79
C GLY A 127 2.18 25.85 1.79
N ASP A 128 1.82 26.73 0.87
CA ASP A 128 0.43 27.00 0.51
C ASP A 128 0.00 26.01 -0.56
N VAL A 129 -1.08 25.28 -0.30
CA VAL A 129 -1.61 24.21 -1.14
C VAL A 129 -2.86 24.73 -1.86
N THR A 130 -2.93 24.53 -3.17
CA THR A 130 -4.14 24.72 -3.96
C THR A 130 -4.48 23.42 -4.65
N VAL A 131 -5.73 22.99 -4.53
CA VAL A 131 -6.24 21.76 -5.15
C VAL A 131 -7.44 22.13 -6.00
N THR A 132 -7.38 21.80 -7.28
CA THR A 132 -8.51 21.91 -8.20
C THR A 132 -8.99 20.51 -8.56
N VAL A 133 -10.28 20.21 -8.35
CA VAL A 133 -10.86 18.93 -8.74
C VAL A 133 -11.87 19.16 -9.85
N SER A 134 -11.68 18.46 -10.95
CA SER A 134 -12.57 18.42 -12.10
C SER A 134 -13.40 17.15 -12.06
N SER A 135 -14.72 17.33 -12.14
CA SER A 135 -15.69 16.24 -12.26
C SER A 135 -16.01 15.95 -13.73
N ASP A 136 -16.50 14.74 -14.02
CA ASP A 136 -16.86 14.30 -15.39
C ASP A 136 -17.92 15.18 -16.09
N ASP A 137 -18.73 15.90 -15.31
CA ASP A 137 -19.73 16.83 -15.83
C ASP A 137 -19.14 18.20 -16.24
N GLY A 138 -17.82 18.37 -16.08
CA GLY A 138 -17.07 19.58 -16.39
C GLY A 138 -17.15 20.65 -15.29
N THR A 139 -17.65 20.31 -14.11
CA THR A 139 -17.57 21.18 -12.93
C THR A 139 -16.15 21.15 -12.37
N GLU A 140 -15.59 22.32 -12.10
CA GLU A 140 -14.32 22.49 -11.42
C GLU A 140 -14.56 23.17 -10.08
N ASP A 141 -14.08 22.53 -9.02
CA ASP A 141 -14.06 23.09 -7.67
C ASP A 141 -12.61 23.32 -7.25
N GLU A 142 -12.34 24.45 -6.59
CA GLU A 142 -11.00 24.85 -6.15
C GLU A 142 -11.01 25.07 -4.65
N TRP A 143 -10.03 24.49 -3.97
CA TRP A 143 -9.79 24.66 -2.54
C TRP A 143 -8.34 25.03 -2.27
N THR A 144 -8.15 25.75 -1.16
CA THR A 144 -6.83 26.18 -0.70
C THR A 144 -6.64 25.81 0.77
N ALA A 145 -5.45 25.36 1.12
CA ALA A 145 -5.03 25.05 2.47
C ALA A 145 -3.53 25.37 2.65
N SER A 146 -2.95 25.11 3.82
CA SER A 146 -1.53 25.35 4.07
C SER A 146 -0.94 24.38 5.09
N TRP A 147 0.34 24.03 4.91
CA TRP A 147 1.20 23.45 5.94
C TRP A 147 1.98 24.59 6.60
N ASP A 148 1.41 25.15 7.67
CA ASP A 148 1.91 26.37 8.32
C ASP A 148 3.21 26.17 9.11
N GLU A 149 3.48 24.94 9.54
CA GLU A 149 4.61 24.59 10.39
C GLU A 149 5.59 23.66 9.67
N ARG A 150 6.88 23.84 9.95
CA ARG A 150 7.94 23.06 9.30
C ARG A 150 7.88 21.61 9.72
N SER A 151 7.64 20.71 8.76
CA SER A 151 7.64 19.26 8.96
C SER A 151 8.56 18.55 7.98
N CYS A 152 9.12 17.41 8.40
CA CYS A 152 9.82 16.46 7.53
C CYS A 152 9.03 15.17 7.32
N LYS A 153 7.89 15.04 7.98
CA LYS A 153 6.95 13.97 7.73
C LYS A 153 6.40 14.08 6.31
N ARG A 154 5.92 12.98 5.76
CA ARG A 154 5.12 12.99 4.52
C ARG A 154 3.93 13.92 4.70
N HIS A 155 3.72 14.77 3.72
CA HIS A 155 2.53 15.61 3.65
C HIS A 155 1.38 14.82 3.04
N GLY A 156 0.16 15.06 3.50
CA GLY A 156 -1.03 14.40 2.98
C GLY A 156 -2.07 15.42 2.52
N ILE A 157 -2.77 15.08 1.43
CA ILE A 157 -3.94 15.78 0.91
C ILE A 157 -5.04 14.75 0.71
N VAL A 158 -6.16 14.91 1.40
CA VAL A 158 -7.37 14.09 1.21
C VAL A 158 -8.43 14.93 0.54
N ILE A 159 -9.03 14.38 -0.51
CA ILE A 159 -10.06 15.02 -1.31
C ILE A 159 -11.37 14.34 -0.99
N ASP A 160 -12.24 15.05 -0.27
CA ASP A 160 -13.59 14.62 0.05
C ASP A 160 -14.59 15.38 -0.83
N ARG A 161 -15.87 15.02 -0.71
CA ARG A 161 -17.00 15.64 -1.38
C ARG A 161 -17.15 17.12 -1.05
N ASP A 162 -16.91 17.49 0.21
CA ASP A 162 -17.17 18.84 0.71
C ASP A 162 -15.92 19.74 0.68
N GLY A 163 -14.74 19.19 0.40
CA GLY A 163 -13.50 19.96 0.31
C GLY A 163 -12.23 19.13 0.34
N ILE A 164 -11.17 19.75 0.88
CA ILE A 164 -9.88 19.09 1.10
C ILE A 164 -9.52 19.12 2.58
N GLU A 165 -8.80 18.09 3.01
CA GLU A 165 -8.08 18.05 4.27
C GLU A 165 -6.59 17.93 3.96
N VAL A 166 -5.77 18.68 4.70
CA VAL A 166 -4.31 18.60 4.58
C VAL A 166 -3.71 18.36 5.96
N GLY A 167 -2.66 17.56 6.01
CA GLY A 167 -1.99 17.26 7.27
C GLY A 167 -0.65 16.58 7.02
N TYR A 168 -0.15 15.94 8.05
CA TYR A 168 1.09 15.16 8.03
C TYR A 168 0.77 13.68 8.25
N VAL A 169 1.62 12.80 7.74
CA VAL A 169 1.53 11.35 7.93
C VAL A 169 2.73 10.92 8.75
N ASP A 170 2.53 10.13 9.81
CA ASP A 170 3.65 9.61 10.58
C ASP A 170 4.35 8.44 9.86
N PRO A 171 5.70 8.36 9.91
CA PRO A 171 6.41 7.20 9.41
C PRO A 171 6.13 5.98 10.28
N LEU A 172 6.22 4.80 9.68
CA LEU A 172 6.13 3.54 10.38
C LEU A 172 7.34 3.31 11.28
N SER A 173 7.12 2.47 12.30
CA SER A 173 8.22 1.95 13.10
C SER A 173 9.10 1.02 12.25
N GLY A 174 10.41 1.16 12.35
CA GLY A 174 11.35 0.39 11.55
C GLY A 174 12.81 0.74 11.82
N PRO A 175 13.75 0.22 11.01
CA PRO A 175 15.14 0.65 11.03
C PRO A 175 15.17 2.15 10.74
N VAL A 176 15.80 2.92 11.63
CA VAL A 176 15.85 4.38 11.55
C VAL A 176 16.77 4.78 10.39
N ASP A 177 16.24 4.81 9.17
CA ASP A 177 16.87 5.53 8.08
C ASP A 177 16.24 6.92 7.96
N THR A 178 16.99 7.92 8.41
CA THR A 178 16.60 9.33 8.32
C THR A 178 16.50 9.86 6.88
N GLN A 179 16.87 9.06 5.88
CA GLN A 179 16.81 9.44 4.46
C GLN A 179 15.55 8.90 3.76
N HIS A 180 14.97 7.81 4.24
CA HIS A 180 13.79 7.15 3.68
C HIS A 180 12.82 6.85 4.81
N ASP A 181 12.17 7.92 5.31
CA ASP A 181 11.00 7.75 6.16
C ASP A 181 10.02 6.85 5.40
N CYS A 182 9.67 5.73 6.02
CA CYS A 182 8.92 4.65 5.41
C CYS A 182 7.49 4.72 5.90
N TYR A 183 6.52 4.73 4.99
CA TYR A 183 5.15 5.02 5.33
C TYR A 183 4.22 3.87 4.95
N ALA A 184 3.09 3.79 5.65
CA ALA A 184 2.05 2.84 5.32
C ALA A 184 1.55 3.03 3.88
N GLY A 185 1.52 1.93 3.13
CA GLY A 185 1.17 1.90 1.70
C GLY A 185 2.38 1.97 0.75
N ASP A 186 3.59 2.27 1.23
CA ASP A 186 4.78 2.27 0.37
C ASP A 186 5.16 0.85 -0.04
N GLY A 187 5.50 0.65 -1.31
CA GLY A 187 5.94 -0.66 -1.81
C GLY A 187 7.15 -1.21 -1.06
N ALA A 188 7.08 -2.47 -0.67
CA ALA A 188 8.17 -3.19 0.00
C ALA A 188 8.77 -4.25 -0.94
N PRO A 189 10.11 -4.31 -1.10
CA PRO A 189 10.73 -5.25 -2.02
C PRO A 189 10.88 -6.65 -1.40
N ILE A 190 10.78 -7.68 -2.25
CA ILE A 190 11.20 -9.06 -1.94
C ILE A 190 12.45 -9.35 -2.76
N ARG A 191 13.62 -9.39 -2.12
CA ARG A 191 14.89 -9.79 -2.75
C ARG A 191 15.07 -11.30 -2.65
N VAL A 192 15.28 -11.97 -3.77
CA VAL A 192 15.44 -13.43 -3.85
C VAL A 192 16.82 -13.78 -4.38
N ALA A 193 17.67 -14.34 -3.51
CA ALA A 193 19.00 -14.82 -3.86
C ALA A 193 18.98 -16.33 -4.06
N ASN A 194 19.53 -16.81 -5.17
CA ASN A 194 19.57 -18.23 -5.52
C ASN A 194 21.02 -18.73 -5.58
N ARG A 195 21.33 -19.85 -4.92
CA ARG A 195 22.69 -20.42 -4.85
C ARG A 195 22.84 -21.73 -5.62
N GLY A 196 23.97 -21.91 -6.29
CA GLY A 196 24.44 -23.20 -6.80
C GLY A 196 23.90 -23.63 -8.16
N GLN A 197 22.58 -23.65 -8.37
CA GLN A 197 21.97 -24.01 -9.67
C GLN A 197 20.82 -23.08 -10.02
N ALA A 198 20.56 -22.87 -11.32
CA ALA A 198 19.43 -22.08 -11.78
C ALA A 198 18.10 -22.76 -11.37
N ARG A 199 17.10 -21.95 -11.01
CA ARG A 199 15.79 -22.42 -10.53
C ARG A 199 14.68 -21.48 -10.98
N THR A 200 13.52 -22.06 -11.27
CA THR A 200 12.26 -21.33 -11.30
C THR A 200 11.69 -21.27 -9.88
N VAL A 201 11.26 -20.08 -9.45
CA VAL A 201 10.76 -19.82 -8.10
C VAL A 201 9.39 -19.18 -8.20
N SER A 202 8.39 -19.79 -7.57
CA SER A 202 7.07 -19.19 -7.38
C SER A 202 7.04 -18.42 -6.06
N ILE A 203 6.54 -17.19 -6.10
CA ILE A 203 6.26 -16.38 -4.92
C ILE A 203 4.78 -16.07 -4.92
N ILE A 204 4.12 -16.42 -3.82
CA ILE A 204 2.72 -16.17 -3.58
C ILE A 204 2.64 -15.22 -2.39
N VAL A 205 1.94 -14.11 -2.56
CA VAL A 205 1.64 -13.16 -1.50
C VAL A 205 0.14 -13.09 -1.33
N ASP A 206 -0.33 -13.54 -0.17
CA ASP A 206 -1.74 -13.47 0.23
C ASP A 206 -1.90 -12.31 1.24
N ASP A 207 -2.66 -11.29 0.86
CA ASP A 207 -3.03 -10.18 1.74
C ASP A 207 -4.12 -10.66 2.71
N ARG A 208 -3.83 -10.65 4.01
CA ARG A 208 -4.74 -11.16 5.04
C ARG A 208 -5.98 -10.28 5.23
N CYS A 209 -5.96 -9.05 4.74
CA CYS A 209 -6.97 -8.03 4.97
C CYS A 209 -7.91 -7.86 3.79
N SER A 210 -7.37 -7.67 2.59
CA SER A 210 -8.20 -7.62 1.37
C SER A 210 -8.63 -9.02 0.92
N GLY A 211 -7.84 -10.05 1.26
CA GLY A 211 -7.96 -11.39 0.68
C GLY A 211 -7.42 -11.50 -0.75
N ASP A 212 -6.78 -10.44 -1.25
CA ASP A 212 -6.15 -10.44 -2.56
C ASP A 212 -4.89 -11.32 -2.56
N ARG A 213 -4.64 -11.94 -3.72
CA ARG A 213 -3.52 -12.85 -3.93
C ARG A 213 -2.71 -12.42 -5.15
N THR A 214 -1.42 -12.22 -4.93
CA THR A 214 -0.45 -11.90 -5.98
C THR A 214 0.50 -13.08 -6.17
N GLU A 215 0.75 -13.45 -7.43
CA GLU A 215 1.68 -14.53 -7.78
C GLU A 215 2.75 -13.99 -8.73
N ALA A 216 4.01 -14.34 -8.46
CA ALA A 216 5.15 -14.05 -9.32
C ALA A 216 5.95 -15.32 -9.57
N GLU A 217 6.36 -15.54 -10.83
CA GLU A 217 7.26 -16.61 -11.23
C GLU A 217 8.59 -16.00 -11.68
N LEU A 218 9.68 -16.45 -11.09
CA LEU A 218 11.03 -15.95 -11.34
C LEU A 218 11.92 -17.07 -11.87
N ASP A 219 12.51 -16.89 -13.03
CA ASP A 219 13.61 -17.71 -13.50
C ASP A 219 14.93 -17.09 -13.05
N ILE A 220 15.56 -17.66 -12.01
CA ILE A 220 16.79 -17.12 -11.41
C ILE A 220 17.97 -18.00 -11.78
N ASP A 221 19.00 -17.41 -12.38
CA ASP A 221 20.25 -18.09 -12.70
C ASP A 221 21.00 -18.55 -11.43
N ALA A 222 21.98 -19.43 -11.61
CA ALA A 222 22.83 -19.89 -10.51
C ALA A 222 23.65 -18.72 -9.93
N ASP A 223 23.61 -18.55 -8.61
CA ASP A 223 24.33 -17.50 -7.87
C ASP A 223 23.90 -16.07 -8.25
N ASP A 224 22.64 -15.88 -8.63
CA ASP A 224 22.06 -14.58 -8.98
C ASP A 224 20.99 -14.11 -7.97
N VAL A 225 20.57 -12.85 -8.11
CA VAL A 225 19.58 -12.19 -7.26
C VAL A 225 18.54 -11.47 -8.12
N GLU A 226 17.27 -11.78 -7.86
CA GLU A 226 16.14 -11.07 -8.45
C GLU A 226 15.38 -10.27 -7.37
N THR A 227 14.53 -9.34 -7.80
CA THR A 227 13.70 -8.53 -6.89
C THR A 227 12.29 -8.45 -7.41
N VAL A 228 11.33 -8.81 -6.57
CA VAL A 228 9.91 -8.55 -6.79
C VAL A 228 9.55 -7.25 -6.09
N ASN A 229 8.97 -6.32 -6.85
CA ASN A 229 8.42 -5.07 -6.33
C ASN A 229 6.89 -5.12 -6.44
N ASP A 230 6.22 -4.23 -5.73
CA ASP A 230 4.77 -4.01 -5.80
C ASP A 230 3.91 -5.22 -5.37
N ALA A 231 4.51 -6.25 -4.79
CA ALA A 231 3.80 -7.40 -4.23
C ALA A 231 3.48 -7.24 -2.74
N LEU A 232 4.23 -6.37 -2.04
CA LEU A 232 4.04 -6.04 -0.64
C LEU A 232 3.97 -4.52 -0.50
N VAL A 233 3.27 -4.07 0.54
CA VAL A 233 3.34 -2.69 1.01
C VAL A 233 3.66 -2.66 2.50
N ASN A 234 4.45 -1.68 2.93
CA ASN A 234 4.71 -1.47 4.35
C ASN A 234 3.42 -1.08 5.07
N GLY A 235 3.26 -1.54 6.31
CA GLY A 235 2.02 -1.30 7.06
C GLY A 235 0.89 -2.29 6.75
N GLY A 236 1.07 -3.24 5.83
CA GLY A 236 0.10 -4.29 5.56
C GLY A 236 0.42 -5.59 6.32
N ILE A 237 -0.47 -6.57 6.21
CA ILE A 237 -0.28 -7.91 6.82
C ILE A 237 -0.42 -8.96 5.73
N PHE A 238 0.66 -9.70 5.49
CA PHE A 238 0.74 -10.65 4.38
C PHE A 238 1.28 -12.00 4.83
N GLU A 239 0.78 -13.05 4.18
CA GLU A 239 1.42 -14.35 4.18
C GLU A 239 2.19 -14.52 2.86
N VAL A 240 3.51 -14.70 2.95
CA VAL A 240 4.39 -14.82 1.78
C VAL A 240 4.93 -16.24 1.71
N THR A 241 4.55 -16.96 0.66
CA THR A 241 5.04 -18.32 0.38
C THR A 241 6.02 -18.30 -0.79
N VAL A 242 7.18 -18.92 -0.60
CA VAL A 242 8.19 -19.09 -1.64
C VAL A 242 8.31 -20.58 -1.95
N ASP A 243 8.25 -20.95 -3.22
CA ASP A 243 8.25 -22.34 -3.70
C ASP A 243 9.19 -22.51 -4.92
N PRO A 244 10.44 -22.95 -4.72
CA PRO A 244 11.36 -23.27 -5.82
C PRO A 244 11.10 -24.66 -6.42
N GLU A 245 11.16 -24.79 -7.77
CA GLU A 245 10.81 -26.00 -8.55
C GLU A 245 11.48 -27.31 -8.05
N ASP A 246 12.67 -27.24 -7.47
CA ASP A 246 13.45 -28.38 -6.98
C ASP A 246 13.91 -28.20 -5.51
N GLY A 247 13.14 -27.48 -4.69
CA GLY A 247 13.50 -27.20 -3.31
C GLY A 247 12.39 -27.45 -2.28
N THR A 248 12.56 -26.88 -1.10
CA THR A 248 11.56 -26.91 -0.02
C THR A 248 10.87 -25.56 0.04
N SER A 249 9.54 -25.55 -0.05
CA SER A 249 8.75 -24.34 0.14
C SER A 249 8.77 -23.88 1.60
N ASP A 250 8.76 -22.57 1.82
CA ASP A 250 8.63 -21.95 3.13
C ASP A 250 7.67 -20.75 3.07
N THR A 251 7.06 -20.44 4.22
CA THR A 251 6.04 -19.39 4.37
C THR A 251 6.42 -18.46 5.51
N TYR A 252 6.26 -17.15 5.29
CA TYR A 252 6.61 -16.11 6.25
C TYR A 252 5.46 -15.10 6.42
N ASP A 253 5.21 -14.73 7.67
CA ASP A 253 4.26 -13.68 8.05
C ASP A 253 4.96 -12.32 8.04
N PHE A 254 4.67 -11.51 7.01
CA PHE A 254 5.11 -10.13 6.91
C PHE A 254 4.07 -9.21 7.56
N ASP A 255 4.51 -8.24 8.35
CA ASP A 255 3.66 -7.41 9.20
C ASP A 255 3.77 -5.91 8.94
N GLU A 256 3.06 -5.15 9.77
CA GLU A 256 2.78 -3.72 9.64
C GLU A 256 3.98 -2.77 9.81
N GLU A 257 5.21 -3.28 9.92
CA GLU A 257 6.41 -2.48 10.12
C GLU A 257 7.06 -2.06 8.79
N CYS A 258 8.06 -1.16 8.88
CA CYS A 258 8.87 -0.80 7.72
C CYS A 258 10.00 -1.81 7.47
N TRP A 259 9.82 -2.70 6.50
CA TRP A 259 10.84 -3.69 6.11
C TRP A 259 10.68 -4.14 4.66
N GLY A 260 11.75 -4.66 4.06
CA GLY A 260 11.67 -5.54 2.91
C GLY A 260 11.77 -7.01 3.35
N LEU A 261 11.61 -7.92 2.39
CA LEU A 261 11.93 -9.34 2.58
C LEU A 261 13.20 -9.73 1.83
N SER A 262 14.02 -10.53 2.49
CA SER A 262 15.16 -11.22 1.90
C SER A 262 14.90 -12.72 1.97
N VAL A 263 14.93 -13.35 0.80
CA VAL A 263 14.78 -14.78 0.60
C VAL A 263 16.12 -15.30 0.09
N GLU A 264 16.68 -16.30 0.76
CA GLU A 264 17.85 -17.04 0.29
C GLU A 264 17.46 -18.48 -0.02
N ILE A 265 17.74 -18.93 -1.24
CA ILE A 265 17.57 -20.31 -1.68
C ILE A 265 18.96 -20.93 -1.72
N THR A 266 19.22 -21.89 -0.84
CA THR A 266 20.52 -22.53 -0.66
C THR A 266 20.87 -23.47 -1.81
N ASP A 267 22.12 -23.95 -1.84
CA ASP A 267 22.59 -24.90 -2.85
C ASP A 267 21.73 -26.18 -2.93
N ASP A 268 21.19 -26.63 -1.79
CA ASP A 268 20.30 -27.80 -1.68
C ASP A 268 18.81 -27.47 -1.84
N GLY A 269 18.47 -26.22 -2.16
CA GLY A 269 17.09 -25.79 -2.42
C GLY A 269 16.26 -25.53 -1.16
N ALA A 270 16.88 -25.42 0.02
CA ALA A 270 16.19 -24.94 1.21
C ALA A 270 15.96 -23.43 1.10
N VAL A 271 14.81 -22.96 1.58
CA VAL A 271 14.43 -21.56 1.59
C VAL A 271 14.66 -20.99 3.00
N GLU A 272 15.28 -19.84 3.08
CA GLU A 272 15.38 -19.02 4.30
C GLU A 272 14.78 -17.63 4.04
N ILE A 273 13.71 -17.29 4.75
CA ILE A 273 13.03 -15.99 4.64
C ILE A 273 13.29 -15.15 5.89
N ARG A 274 13.65 -13.88 5.70
CA ARG A 274 13.86 -12.91 6.79
C ARG A 274 13.50 -11.49 6.37
N ARG A 275 13.23 -10.63 7.35
CA ARG A 275 13.17 -9.18 7.13
C ARG A 275 14.55 -8.64 6.75
N THR A 276 14.55 -7.60 5.93
CA THR A 276 15.73 -6.83 5.57
C THR A 276 15.41 -5.35 5.56
N GLU A 277 16.38 -4.52 5.92
CA GLU A 277 16.27 -3.06 5.77
C GLU A 277 16.01 -2.73 4.28
N ILE A 278 15.19 -1.72 4.04
CA ILE A 278 14.91 -1.21 2.69
C ILE A 278 16.08 -0.29 2.33
N ASP A 279 16.79 -0.62 1.25
CA ASP A 279 17.90 0.19 0.70
C ASP A 279 17.40 1.33 -0.18
#